data_AF-A0A933AJH3-F1
#
_entry.id   AF-A0A933AJH3-F1
#
_cell.length_a   1.000
_cell.length_b   1.000
_cell.length_c   1.000
_cell.angle_alpha   90.00
_cell.angle_beta   90.00
_cell.angle_gamma   90.00
#
_symmetry.space_group_name_H-M   'P 1'
#
loop_
_entity.id
_entity.type
_entity.pdbx_description
1 polymer ?
#
loop_
_entity_poly.entity_id
_entity_poly.type
_entity_poly.pdbx_seq_one_letter_code
_entity_poly.pdbx_strand_id
1 'polypeptide(L)'
;MKYNGQIYAKFFSDSHYDSRKESLQAAVEYRDQLEKQIGKPRTERVVASITGRNHSGIRGVQRITRTAAGYRAYQVSWSPEPGKPMRTSVSIDKYGEKEALRRAIEIRQEKELEIYGRVLPPKPVKRKRRKSARQSTP
;
A
#
# COMPACT_ATOMS: atom_id res chain seq x y z
N MET A 1 -4.66 -11.73 -10.27
CA MET A 1 -3.77 -10.86 -9.45
C MET A 1 -4.61 -9.87 -8.65
N LYS A 2 -4.26 -9.60 -7.37
CA LYS A 2 -4.89 -8.52 -6.58
C LYS A 2 -3.90 -7.37 -6.37
N TYR A 3 -4.34 -6.13 -6.61
CA TYR A 3 -3.54 -4.94 -6.34
C TYR A 3 -4.44 -3.75 -6.02
N ASN A 4 -4.10 -2.97 -4.98
CA ASN A 4 -4.85 -1.79 -4.55
C ASN A 4 -6.35 -2.00 -4.27
N GLY A 5 -6.76 -3.22 -3.92
CA GLY A 5 -8.15 -3.59 -3.68
C GLY A 5 -8.93 -4.03 -4.94
N GLN A 6 -8.31 -3.98 -6.11
CA GLN A 6 -8.89 -4.48 -7.36
C GLN A 6 -8.34 -5.89 -7.67
N ILE A 7 -9.17 -6.75 -8.25
CA ILE A 7 -8.76 -8.04 -8.80
C ILE A 7 -8.67 -7.87 -10.31
N TYR A 8 -7.51 -8.20 -10.87
CA TYR A 8 -7.27 -8.26 -12.30
C TYR A 8 -7.07 -9.73 -12.68
N ALA A 9 -7.97 -10.26 -13.49
CA ALA A 9 -7.91 -11.61 -14.02
C ALA A 9 -8.25 -11.57 -15.51
N LYS A 10 -7.49 -12.29 -16.32
CA LYS A 10 -7.75 -12.54 -17.74
C LYS A 10 -7.40 -13.99 -18.01
N PHE A 11 -8.25 -14.67 -18.76
CA PHE A 11 -8.05 -16.07 -19.15
C PHE A 11 -7.38 -16.12 -20.53
N PHE A 12 -6.43 -17.03 -20.69
CA PHE A 12 -5.73 -17.30 -21.95
C PHE A 12 -5.98 -18.78 -22.25
N SER A 13 -6.75 -19.05 -23.31
CA SER A 13 -7.14 -20.41 -23.68
C SER A 13 -6.18 -20.95 -24.73
N ASP A 14 -5.69 -22.17 -24.53
CA ASP A 14 -4.80 -22.83 -25.48
C ASP A 14 -5.48 -23.15 -26.83
N SER A 15 -6.81 -23.07 -26.95
CA SER A 15 -7.52 -23.22 -28.23
C SER A 15 -7.59 -21.91 -29.03
N HIS A 16 -7.35 -20.78 -28.38
CA HIS A 16 -7.35 -19.45 -29.02
C HIS A 16 -5.95 -19.02 -29.48
N TYR A 17 -4.90 -19.68 -28.99
CA TYR A 17 -3.51 -19.47 -29.38
C TYR A 17 -2.99 -20.74 -30.05
N ASP A 18 -2.10 -20.65 -31.03
CA ASP A 18 -1.69 -21.80 -31.85
C ASP A 18 -0.89 -22.84 -31.03
N SER A 19 -0.38 -22.47 -29.85
CA SER A 19 0.25 -23.40 -28.92
C SER A 19 0.19 -22.99 -27.45
N ARG A 20 0.42 -23.97 -26.55
CA ARG A 20 0.61 -23.75 -25.10
C ARG A 20 1.71 -22.73 -24.79
N LYS A 21 2.78 -22.70 -25.59
CA LYS A 21 3.90 -21.75 -25.40
C LYS A 21 3.45 -20.33 -25.69
N GLU A 22 2.68 -20.12 -26.75
CA GLU A 22 2.16 -18.82 -27.12
C GLU A 22 1.10 -18.31 -26.14
N SER A 23 0.22 -19.20 -25.69
CA SER A 23 -0.74 -18.89 -24.61
C SER A 23 -0.04 -18.41 -23.34
N LEU A 24 1.05 -19.09 -22.94
CA LEU A 24 1.87 -18.67 -21.79
C LEU A 24 2.57 -17.33 -22.04
N GLN A 25 3.12 -17.12 -23.24
CA GLN A 25 3.78 -15.87 -23.61
C GLN A 25 2.81 -14.69 -23.57
N ALA A 26 1.62 -14.84 -24.17
CA ALA A 26 0.56 -13.83 -24.13
C ALA A 26 0.11 -13.51 -22.69
N ALA A 27 0.03 -14.52 -21.83
CA ALA A 27 -0.29 -14.34 -20.42
C ALA A 27 0.79 -13.57 -19.65
N VAL A 28 2.07 -13.84 -19.94
CA VAL A 28 3.23 -13.14 -19.37
C VAL A 28 3.26 -11.69 -19.82
N GLU A 29 3.11 -11.43 -21.12
CA GLU A 29 3.09 -10.08 -21.68
C GLU A 29 1.93 -9.25 -21.13
N TYR A 30 0.74 -9.82 -21.08
CA TYR A 30 -0.42 -9.16 -20.49
C TYR A 30 -0.17 -8.80 -19.02
N ARG A 31 0.41 -9.71 -18.23
CA ARG A 31 0.75 -9.44 -16.84
C ARG A 31 1.74 -8.29 -16.74
N ASP A 32 2.80 -8.30 -17.53
CA ASP A 32 3.87 -7.30 -17.44
C ASP A 32 3.39 -5.92 -17.90
N GLN A 33 2.57 -5.86 -18.96
CA GLN A 33 1.87 -4.63 -19.38
C GLN A 33 0.93 -4.11 -18.31
N LEU A 34 0.12 -4.98 -17.72
CA LEU A 34 -0.80 -4.62 -16.66
C LEU A 34 -0.07 -4.11 -15.41
N GLU A 35 1.03 -4.75 -15.00
CA GLU A 35 1.86 -4.31 -13.87
C GLU A 35 2.44 -2.91 -14.10
N LYS A 36 2.91 -2.62 -15.33
CA LYS A 36 3.35 -1.28 -15.73
C LYS A 36 2.21 -0.26 -15.67
N GLN A 37 1.04 -0.59 -16.23
CA GLN A 37 -0.11 0.30 -16.29
C GLN A 37 -0.64 0.66 -14.89
N ILE A 38 -0.73 -0.30 -13.98
CA ILE A 38 -1.26 -0.07 -12.62
C ILE A 38 -0.17 0.40 -11.64
N GLY A 39 1.09 0.46 -12.06
CA GLY A 39 2.23 0.83 -11.21
C GLY A 39 2.61 -0.20 -10.15
N LYS A 40 2.24 -1.47 -10.33
CA LYS A 40 2.63 -2.56 -9.41
C LYS A 40 4.09 -2.96 -9.67
N PRO A 41 4.95 -3.05 -8.63
CA PRO A 41 6.30 -3.53 -8.81
C PRO A 41 6.27 -5.02 -9.13
N ARG A 42 7.16 -5.46 -10.03
CA ARG A 42 7.37 -6.88 -10.30
C ARG A 42 7.98 -7.51 -9.05
N THR A 43 7.17 -8.23 -8.29
CA THR A 43 7.61 -8.90 -7.07
C THR A 43 6.73 -10.11 -6.80
N GLU A 44 7.34 -11.19 -6.32
CA GLU A 44 6.61 -12.38 -5.83
C GLU A 44 5.91 -12.11 -4.50
N ARG A 45 6.21 -10.97 -3.86
CA ARG A 45 5.66 -10.55 -2.58
C ARG A 45 4.23 -10.05 -2.71
N VAL A 46 3.43 -10.29 -1.69
CA VAL A 46 2.13 -9.65 -1.56
C VAL A 46 2.33 -8.17 -1.24
N VAL A 47 2.06 -7.30 -2.21
CA VAL A 47 2.06 -5.85 -1.99
C VAL A 47 0.78 -5.47 -1.25
N ALA A 48 0.92 -5.09 0.03
CA ALA A 48 -0.20 -4.71 0.87
C ALA A 48 -0.99 -3.55 0.25
N SER A 49 -2.31 -3.68 0.21
CA SER A 49 -3.20 -2.62 -0.25
C SER A 49 -3.43 -1.59 0.86
N ILE A 50 -3.56 -0.31 0.49
CA ILE A 50 -4.00 0.72 1.43
C ILE A 50 -5.46 0.44 1.80
N THR A 51 -5.70 0.15 3.07
CA THR A 51 -7.05 -0.07 3.61
C THR A 51 -7.68 1.27 3.98
N GLY A 52 -9.02 1.34 4.03
CA GLY A 52 -9.73 2.55 4.43
C GLY A 52 -9.49 3.01 5.88
N ARG A 53 -8.83 2.18 6.70
CA ARG A 53 -8.40 2.51 8.06
C ARG A 53 -7.09 3.31 8.09
N ASN A 54 -6.38 3.38 6.97
CA ASN A 54 -5.16 4.14 6.86
C ASN A 54 -5.47 5.62 6.55
N HIS A 55 -5.24 6.47 7.55
CA HIS A 55 -5.46 7.91 7.45
C HIS A 55 -4.30 8.67 6.79
N SER A 56 -3.10 8.06 6.67
CA SER A 56 -1.93 8.71 6.05
C SER A 56 -1.96 8.68 4.52
N GLY A 57 -2.68 7.71 3.93
CA GLY A 57 -2.68 7.46 2.49
C GLY A 57 -1.42 6.82 1.92
N ILE A 58 -0.48 6.46 2.79
CA ILE A 58 0.80 5.88 2.41
C ILE A 58 0.87 4.45 2.93
N ARG A 59 1.22 3.51 2.05
CA ARG A 59 1.28 2.08 2.40
C ARG A 59 2.20 1.87 3.59
N GLY A 60 1.74 1.10 4.57
CA GLY A 60 2.54 0.78 5.75
C GLY A 60 2.73 1.92 6.74
N VAL A 61 2.26 3.14 6.48
CA VAL A 61 2.31 4.24 7.46
C VAL A 61 0.94 4.44 8.08
N GLN A 62 0.82 4.34 9.41
CA GLN A 62 -0.44 4.57 10.11
C GLN A 62 -0.23 5.38 11.39
N ARG A 63 -1.21 6.24 11.72
CA ARG A 63 -1.21 6.95 13.00
C ARG A 63 -1.73 6.01 14.08
N ILE A 64 -0.97 5.85 15.15
CA ILE A 64 -1.34 5.06 16.32
C ILE A 64 -1.53 5.98 17.53
N THR A 65 -2.50 5.65 18.38
CA THR A 65 -2.76 6.34 19.64
C THR A 65 -3.00 5.26 20.69
N ARG A 66 -2.12 5.15 21.69
CA ARG A 66 -2.33 4.23 22.81
C ARG A 66 -3.07 4.97 23.91
N THR A 67 -4.37 4.70 24.03
CA THR A 67 -5.29 5.34 24.97
C THR A 67 -4.83 5.27 26.42
N ALA A 68 -4.18 4.18 26.83
CA ALA A 68 -3.70 4.01 28.20
C ALA A 68 -2.54 4.93 28.60
N ALA A 69 -1.77 5.45 27.65
CA ALA A 69 -0.53 6.21 27.94
C ALA A 69 -0.49 7.58 27.25
N GLY A 70 -1.56 7.99 26.57
CA GLY A 70 -1.57 9.21 25.74
C GLY A 70 -0.56 9.21 24.58
N TYR A 71 0.14 8.09 24.35
CA TYR A 71 1.24 7.99 23.39
C TYR A 71 0.73 8.07 21.95
N ARG A 72 1.22 9.07 21.23
CA ARG A 72 0.89 9.30 19.82
C ARG A 72 2.11 9.09 18.96
N ALA A 73 2.01 8.26 17.94
CA ALA A 73 3.10 8.01 17.01
C ALA A 73 2.60 7.66 15.61
N TYR A 74 3.48 7.81 14.62
CA TYR A 74 3.31 7.18 13.32
C TYR A 74 4.07 5.86 13.30
N GLN A 75 3.36 4.76 13.05
CA GLN A 75 3.96 3.45 12.86
C GLN A 75 4.20 3.21 11.36
N VAL A 76 5.41 2.76 11.03
CA VAL A 76 5.80 2.33 9.70
C VAL A 76 5.99 0.82 9.72
N SER A 77 5.40 0.09 8.79
CA SER A 77 5.56 -1.36 8.63
C SER A 77 6.07 -1.71 7.25
N TRP A 78 6.95 -2.71 7.15
CA TRP A 78 7.49 -3.26 5.91
C TRP A 78 7.88 -4.73 6.09
N SER A 79 8.24 -5.44 5.02
CA SER A 79 8.62 -6.85 5.08
C SER A 79 9.92 -7.06 4.28
N PRO A 80 11.11 -6.93 4.91
CA PRO A 80 12.40 -7.03 4.23
C PRO A 80 12.66 -8.42 3.64
N GLU A 81 12.04 -9.47 4.19
CA GLU A 81 11.94 -10.82 3.61
C GLU A 81 10.47 -11.27 3.55
N PRO A 82 10.09 -12.17 2.60
CA PRO A 82 8.77 -12.78 2.61
C PRO A 82 8.50 -13.45 3.97
N GLY A 83 7.39 -13.11 4.61
CA GLY A 83 7.00 -13.70 5.90
C GLY A 83 7.67 -13.07 7.14
N LYS A 84 8.58 -12.09 6.98
CA LYS A 84 9.22 -11.40 8.11
C LYS A 84 8.76 -9.93 8.21
N PRO A 85 7.60 -9.62 8.81
CA PRO A 85 7.14 -8.24 8.94
C PRO A 85 7.93 -7.49 10.02
N MET A 86 8.47 -6.33 9.67
CA MET A 86 9.11 -5.38 10.58
C MET A 86 8.27 -4.13 10.76
N ARG A 87 8.46 -3.46 11.90
CA ARG A 87 7.78 -2.21 12.24
C ARG A 87 8.72 -1.25 12.96
N THR A 88 8.59 0.04 12.68
CA THR A 88 9.20 1.12 13.48
C THR A 88 8.15 2.18 13.82
N SER A 89 8.43 3.03 14.79
CA SER A 89 7.52 4.10 15.22
C SER A 89 8.24 5.43 15.42
N VAL A 90 7.63 6.49 14.91
CA VAL A 90 8.09 7.87 15.08
C VAL A 90 7.13 8.58 16.03
N SER A 91 7.63 8.98 17.20
CA SER A 91 6.81 9.67 18.21
C SER A 91 6.35 11.05 17.72
N ILE A 92 5.05 11.31 17.81
CA ILE A 92 4.45 12.62 17.53
C ILE A 92 4.78 13.59 18.65
N ASP A 93 4.83 13.12 19.90
CA ASP A 93 5.09 13.98 21.05
C ASP A 93 6.53 14.53 21.05
N LYS A 94 7.47 13.83 20.38
CA LYS A 94 8.87 14.27 20.24
C LYS A 94 9.11 15.27 19.10
N TYR A 95 8.44 15.10 17.96
CA TYR A 95 8.75 15.85 16.73
C TYR A 95 7.58 16.71 16.21
N GLY A 96 6.40 16.63 16.84
CA GLY A 96 5.18 17.22 16.32
C GLY A 96 4.57 16.40 15.17
N GLU A 97 3.28 16.62 14.89
CA GLU A 97 2.52 15.78 13.97
C GLU A 97 3.05 15.85 12.52
N LYS A 98 3.34 17.05 12.03
CA LYS A 98 3.82 17.25 10.65
C LYS A 98 5.18 16.61 10.41
N GLU A 99 6.12 16.81 11.33
CA GLU A 99 7.48 16.33 11.17
C GLU A 99 7.60 14.82 11.44
N ALA A 100 6.86 14.30 12.42
CA ALA A 100 6.76 12.86 12.64
C ALA A 100 6.15 12.15 11.42
N LEU A 101 5.14 12.75 10.77
CA LEU A 101 4.58 12.21 9.53
C LEU A 101 5.63 12.22 8.42
N ARG A 102 6.32 13.34 8.19
CA ARG A 102 7.37 13.44 7.17
C ARG A 102 8.43 12.36 7.33
N ARG A 103 8.97 12.19 8.54
CA ARG A 103 9.99 11.16 8.83
C ARG A 103 9.45 9.75 8.62
N ALA A 104 8.21 9.47 9.02
CA ALA A 104 7.59 8.17 8.79
C ALA A 104 7.43 7.87 7.29
N ILE A 105 7.16 8.88 6.47
CA ILE A 105 7.10 8.76 5.01
C ILE A 105 8.48 8.48 4.43
N GLU A 106 9.49 9.25 4.83
CA GLU A 106 10.87 9.08 4.36
C GLU A 106 11.39 7.66 4.68
N ILE A 107 11.21 7.19 5.92
CA ILE A 107 11.57 5.81 6.30
C ILE A 107 10.85 4.79 5.41
N ARG A 108 9.56 4.99 5.13
CA ARG A 108 8.81 4.07 4.28
C ARG A 108 9.35 4.07 2.85
N GLN A 109 9.67 5.22 2.29
CA GLN A 109 10.19 5.36 0.93
C GLN A 109 11.57 4.70 0.80
N GLU A 110 12.44 4.89 1.78
CA GLU A 110 13.74 4.23 1.86
C GLU A 110 13.59 2.70 1.85
N LYS A 111 12.69 2.16 2.68
CA LYS A 111 12.42 0.71 2.70
C LYS A 111 11.75 0.20 1.42
N GLU A 112 10.95 1.02 0.74
CA GLU A 112 10.40 0.66 -0.57
C GLU A 112 11.49 0.63 -1.66
N LEU A 113 12.45 1.56 -1.62
CA LEU A 113 13.62 1.54 -2.49
C LEU A 113 14.48 0.30 -2.25
N GLU A 114 14.76 -0.05 -1.00
CA GLU A 114 15.52 -1.27 -0.66
C GLU A 114 14.82 -2.55 -1.14
N ILE A 115 13.50 -2.68 -0.98
CA ILE A 115 12.77 -3.92 -1.26
C ILE A 115 12.38 -4.04 -2.74
N TYR A 116 12.00 -2.94 -3.38
CA TYR A 116 11.41 -2.93 -4.72
C TYR A 116 12.27 -2.21 -5.76
N GLY A 117 13.36 -1.57 -5.37
CA GLY A 117 14.16 -0.71 -6.25
C GLY A 117 13.45 0.59 -6.65
N ARG A 118 12.26 0.87 -6.08
CA ARG A 118 11.47 2.07 -6.38
C ARG A 118 10.48 2.39 -5.27
N VAL A 119 10.17 3.68 -5.13
CA VAL A 119 9.06 4.14 -4.27
C VAL A 119 7.72 3.83 -4.94
N LEU A 120 6.78 3.28 -4.18
CA LEU A 120 5.46 3.00 -4.71
C LEU A 120 4.58 4.24 -4.68
N PRO A 121 3.76 4.48 -5.73
CA PRO A 121 2.92 5.66 -5.77
C PRO A 121 1.94 5.67 -4.58
N PRO A 122 1.78 6.82 -3.90
CA PRO A 122 0.78 6.97 -2.86
C PRO A 122 -0.62 6.80 -3.47
N LYS A 123 -1.56 6.25 -2.71
CA LYS A 123 -2.95 6.16 -3.18
C LYS A 123 -3.71 7.36 -2.62
N PRO A 124 -4.50 8.08 -3.44
CA PRO A 124 -5.40 9.09 -2.91
C PRO A 124 -6.36 8.44 -1.91
N VAL A 125 -6.33 8.92 -0.66
CA VAL A 125 -7.30 8.50 0.35
C VAL A 125 -8.64 9.05 -0.09
N LYS A 126 -9.58 8.18 -0.47
CA LYS A 126 -10.99 8.60 -0.57
C LYS A 126 -11.44 8.97 0.85
N ARG A 127 -11.39 10.26 1.19
CA ARG A 127 -11.99 10.80 2.42
C ARG A 127 -13.48 10.44 2.35
N LYS A 128 -13.91 9.44 3.11
CA LYS A 128 -15.36 9.28 3.38
C LYS A 128 -15.78 10.57 4.07
N ARG A 129 -16.57 11.42 3.39
CA ARG A 129 -17.28 12.53 4.03
C ARG A 129 -18.07 11.91 5.17
N ARG A 130 -17.66 12.12 6.41
CA ARG A 130 -18.52 11.81 7.56
C ARG A 130 -19.73 12.72 7.39
N LYS A 131 -20.94 12.16 7.26
CA LYS A 131 -22.16 12.95 7.45
C LYS A 131 -22.06 13.51 8.87
N SER A 132 -21.84 14.81 8.99
CA SER A 132 -21.93 15.53 10.26
C SER A 132 -23.32 15.27 10.82
N ALA A 133 -23.41 14.69 12.01
CA ALA A 133 -24.65 14.65 12.77
C ALA A 133 -25.13 16.09 12.92
N ARG A 134 -26.35 16.36 12.44
CA ARG A 134 -27.01 17.66 12.61
C ARG A 134 -27.12 17.95 14.11
N GLN A 135 -26.58 19.08 14.52
CA GLN A 135 -27.04 19.76 15.73
C GLN A 135 -28.44 20.31 15.44
N SER A 136 -29.37 20.07 16.36
CA SER A 136 -30.55 20.90 16.54
C SER A 136 -31.12 20.62 17.93
N THR A 137 -30.63 21.39 18.90
CA THR A 137 -31.41 21.90 20.05
C THR A 137 -32.47 22.87 19.50
N PRO A 138 -33.59 23.11 20.20
CA PRO A 138 -33.62 23.70 21.54
C PRO A 138 -34.18 22.78 22.64
#